data_AF-A0A6G8FJ71-F1
#
_entry.id   AF-A0A6G8FJ71-F1
#
_cell.length_a   1.000
_cell.length_b   1.000
_cell.length_c   1.000
_cell.angle_alpha   90.00
_cell.angle_beta   90.00
_cell.angle_gamma   90.00
#
_symmetry.space_group_name_H-M   'P 1'
#
loop_
_entity.id
_entity.type
_entity.pdbx_description
1 polymer ?
#
loop_
_entity_poly.entity_id
_entity_poly.type
_entity_poly.pdbx_seq_one_letter_code
_entity_poly.pdbx_strand_id
1 'polypeptide(L)'
;MTITDEELDSRLRAVTSPTPGIDQAAASIIIREAARLAGKRKRRRNWLVPTAIITAGTLAIPTAAVAERFFAAQTRTFGGNYSEEMLGDEWITNEASDFPAYVASQAPRNLPVPESFDWDAASAEIVSRYVEPSQLQRIHIESDYERLIWIAWIAEWLDADRANDEVRRTTAFEAMLGAPAWEGFTESDGGGIRMLIWVSLLRYAQGDARERTEVIQTLWQQERGPAKIGEAPEPEFLLYWDGVDRQDLINDTLNEWEGFIEPYGVLDQESPVWEAYERELVRLEAETRAALGDAR
;
A
#
# COMPACT_ATOMS: atom_id res chain seq x y z
N MET A 1 15.43 34.15 -12.92
CA MET A 1 16.48 33.64 -12.01
C MET A 1 17.09 32.42 -12.67
N THR A 2 18.38 32.48 -13.02
CA THR A 2 19.13 31.35 -13.59
C THR A 2 19.64 30.47 -12.45
N ILE A 3 19.19 29.21 -12.39
CA ILE A 3 19.72 28.21 -11.48
C ILE A 3 21.17 27.92 -11.90
N THR A 4 22.09 27.90 -10.94
CA THR A 4 23.50 27.57 -11.19
C THR A 4 23.66 26.05 -11.28
N ASP A 5 24.67 25.59 -12.01
CA ASP A 5 24.94 24.15 -12.17
C ASP A 5 25.16 23.46 -10.81
N GLU A 6 25.79 24.13 -9.84
CA GLU A 6 25.98 23.61 -8.48
C GLU A 6 24.66 23.46 -7.70
N GLU A 7 23.69 24.33 -7.93
CA GLU A 7 22.38 24.22 -7.30
C GLU A 7 21.52 23.13 -7.96
N LEU A 8 21.67 22.94 -9.27
CA LEU A 8 21.08 21.79 -9.97
C LEU A 8 21.68 20.46 -9.48
N ASP A 9 23.00 20.39 -9.33
CA ASP A 9 23.73 19.22 -8.84
C ASP A 9 23.36 18.88 -7.38
N SER A 10 23.21 19.90 -6.53
CA SER A 10 22.77 19.76 -5.16
C SER A 10 21.34 19.20 -5.07
N ARG A 11 20.43 19.72 -5.89
CA ARG A 11 19.04 19.21 -5.99
C ARG A 11 19.00 17.78 -6.52
N LEU A 12 19.81 17.45 -7.52
CA LEU A 12 19.92 16.09 -8.04
C LEU A 12 20.44 15.11 -6.99
N ARG A 13 21.45 15.48 -6.18
CA ARG A 13 21.96 14.65 -5.08
C ARG A 13 20.93 14.48 -3.95
N ALA A 14 20.13 15.51 -3.67
CA ALA A 14 19.05 15.41 -2.69
C ALA A 14 17.96 14.43 -3.13
N VAL A 15 17.68 14.33 -4.43
CA VAL A 15 16.68 13.40 -5.00
C VAL A 15 17.27 12.01 -5.28
N THR A 16 18.59 11.88 -5.47
CA THR A 16 19.26 10.61 -5.79
C THR A 16 19.93 9.93 -4.59
N SER A 17 19.66 10.37 -3.37
CA SER A 17 20.16 9.67 -2.18
C SER A 17 19.54 8.27 -2.11
N PRO A 18 20.32 7.19 -2.28
CA PRO A 18 19.77 5.85 -2.32
C PRO A 18 19.33 5.44 -0.90
N THR A 19 18.03 5.39 -0.69
CA THR A 19 17.41 4.73 0.47
C THR A 19 16.06 4.16 -0.01
N PRO A 20 15.65 2.97 0.45
CA PRO A 20 15.94 2.43 1.77
C PRO A 20 17.31 1.76 1.85
N GLY A 21 18.05 2.10 2.91
CA GLY A 21 19.33 1.49 3.22
C GLY A 21 19.07 0.01 3.47
N ILE A 22 19.69 -0.82 2.66
CA ILE A 22 19.64 -2.27 2.82
C ILE A 22 20.02 -2.58 4.26
N ASP A 23 19.08 -3.16 5.02
CA ASP A 23 19.31 -3.64 6.36
C ASP A 23 20.60 -4.48 6.40
N GLN A 24 21.50 -4.12 7.32
CA GLN A 24 22.80 -4.76 7.45
C GLN A 24 22.67 -6.27 7.73
N ALA A 25 21.55 -6.70 8.36
CA ALA A 25 21.23 -8.10 8.53
C ALA A 25 20.92 -8.78 7.18
N ALA A 26 20.08 -8.17 6.34
CA ALA A 26 19.79 -8.63 4.98
C ALA A 26 21.05 -8.69 4.10
N ALA A 27 21.90 -7.66 4.16
CA ALA A 27 23.19 -7.64 3.45
C ALA A 27 24.10 -8.80 3.90
N SER A 28 24.13 -9.13 5.19
CA SER A 28 24.94 -10.21 5.73
C SER A 28 24.45 -11.61 5.32
N ILE A 29 23.14 -11.79 5.10
CA ILE A 29 22.53 -13.02 4.60
C ILE A 29 22.88 -13.18 3.12
N ILE A 30 22.75 -12.12 2.33
CA ILE A 30 23.11 -12.10 0.90
C ILE A 30 24.59 -12.40 0.71
N ILE A 31 25.50 -11.81 1.49
CA ILE A 31 26.94 -12.06 1.41
C ILE A 31 27.27 -13.53 1.78
N ARG A 32 26.63 -14.09 2.82
CA ARG A 32 26.83 -15.49 3.20
C ARG A 32 26.37 -16.45 2.11
N GLU A 33 25.24 -16.15 1.49
CA GLU A 33 24.66 -16.99 0.43
C GLU A 33 25.45 -16.86 -0.88
N ALA A 34 25.90 -15.65 -1.23
CA ALA A 34 26.81 -15.40 -2.35
C ALA A 34 28.16 -16.12 -2.17
N ALA A 35 28.74 -16.11 -0.97
CA ALA A 35 29.96 -16.86 -0.66
C ALA A 35 29.76 -18.38 -0.78
N ARG A 36 28.59 -18.89 -0.37
CA ARG A 36 28.20 -20.30 -0.51
C ARG A 36 28.06 -20.73 -1.97
N LEU A 37 27.52 -19.86 -2.82
CA LEU A 37 27.36 -20.09 -4.26
C LEU A 37 28.68 -19.92 -5.04
N ALA A 38 29.53 -18.96 -4.64
CA ALA A 38 30.86 -18.76 -5.22
C ALA A 38 31.80 -19.95 -4.97
N GLY A 39 31.67 -20.62 -3.83
CA GLY A 39 32.40 -21.87 -3.53
C GLY A 39 32.05 -23.05 -4.45
N LYS A 40 30.89 -23.01 -5.14
CA LYS A 40 30.39 -24.12 -5.97
C LYS A 40 30.60 -23.93 -7.48
N ARG A 41 31.01 -22.74 -7.95
CA ARG A 41 31.21 -22.46 -9.39
C ARG A 41 32.69 -22.35 -9.77
N LYS A 42 33.41 -23.47 -9.72
CA LYS A 42 34.70 -23.65 -10.41
C LYS A 42 34.64 -24.79 -11.42
N ARG A 43 34.00 -24.56 -12.57
CA ARG A 43 34.37 -25.08 -13.91
C ARG A 43 33.28 -24.80 -14.95
N ARG A 44 33.73 -24.46 -16.18
CA ARG A 44 33.02 -24.23 -17.46
C ARG A 44 32.66 -22.76 -17.68
N ARG A 45 33.54 -21.92 -18.23
CA ARG A 45 34.18 -21.85 -19.57
C ARG A 45 33.19 -21.43 -20.68
N ASN A 46 33.29 -20.13 -20.99
CA ASN A 46 33.10 -19.41 -22.26
C ASN A 46 31.76 -19.57 -22.97
N TRP A 47 31.02 -18.47 -23.14
CA TRP A 47 30.55 -17.96 -24.43
C TRP A 47 30.33 -16.43 -24.31
N LEU A 48 31.02 -15.68 -25.16
CA LEU A 48 30.89 -14.25 -25.41
C LEU A 48 29.77 -14.02 -26.43
N VAL A 49 29.08 -12.87 -26.38
CA VAL A 49 28.63 -12.04 -27.52
C VAL A 49 27.89 -10.79 -26.99
N PRO A 50 27.91 -9.65 -27.71
CA PRO A 50 28.31 -8.35 -27.15
C PRO A 50 27.23 -7.27 -27.10
N THR A 51 27.62 -6.19 -26.43
CA THR A 51 27.06 -4.83 -26.32
C THR A 51 26.59 -4.22 -27.65
N ALA A 52 25.41 -3.59 -27.66
CA ALA A 52 25.01 -2.61 -28.67
C ALA A 52 24.30 -1.41 -28.04
N ILE A 53 24.52 -0.26 -28.66
CA ILE A 53 24.54 1.11 -28.13
C ILE A 53 23.17 1.80 -28.25
N ILE A 54 22.92 2.68 -27.27
CA ILE A 54 21.80 3.64 -27.08
C ILE A 54 21.59 4.55 -28.29
N THR A 55 20.33 4.82 -28.65
CA THR A 55 19.93 6.04 -29.38
C THR A 55 18.83 6.75 -28.59
N ALA A 56 19.11 7.98 -28.18
CA ALA A 56 18.26 8.84 -27.37
C ALA A 56 17.14 9.49 -28.20
N GLY A 57 15.95 9.57 -27.61
CA GLY A 57 14.81 10.35 -28.10
C GLY A 57 14.02 10.86 -26.89
N THR A 58 13.98 12.18 -26.75
CA THR A 58 13.53 12.98 -25.61
C THR A 58 12.03 12.88 -25.31
N LEU A 59 11.70 12.37 -24.13
CA LEU A 59 10.67 12.88 -23.21
C LEU A 59 11.22 12.62 -21.79
N ALA A 60 10.95 13.53 -20.85
CA ALA A 60 11.44 13.42 -19.47
C ALA A 60 10.78 12.23 -18.76
N ILE A 61 11.31 11.04 -18.98
CA ILE A 61 10.97 9.83 -18.26
C ILE A 61 11.96 9.77 -17.09
N PRO A 62 11.52 9.61 -15.83
CA PRO A 62 12.42 9.30 -14.73
C PRO A 62 13.23 8.10 -15.17
N THR A 63 14.55 8.28 -15.25
CA THR A 63 15.50 7.27 -15.67
C THR A 63 15.12 5.93 -15.07
N ALA A 64 14.81 4.95 -15.92
CA ALA A 64 14.71 3.55 -15.52
C ALA A 64 16.02 3.21 -14.82
N ALA A 65 16.01 3.27 -13.48
CA ALA A 65 17.08 2.77 -12.66
C ALA A 65 17.26 1.33 -13.11
N VAL A 66 18.46 0.98 -13.59
CA VAL A 66 18.79 -0.41 -13.88
C VAL A 66 18.75 -1.12 -12.54
N ALA A 67 17.57 -1.64 -12.16
CA ALA A 67 17.39 -2.40 -10.95
C ALA A 67 18.24 -3.66 -11.10
N GLU A 68 19.31 -3.75 -10.31
CA GLU A 68 20.01 -5.01 -10.13
C GLU A 68 18.98 -6.05 -9.70
N ARG A 69 18.92 -7.17 -10.43
CA ARG A 69 17.97 -8.24 -10.14
C ARG A 69 18.52 -8.99 -8.93
N PHE A 70 17.97 -8.70 -7.76
CA PHE A 70 18.32 -9.38 -6.51
C PHE A 70 17.52 -10.67 -6.34
N PHE A 71 16.33 -10.75 -6.93
CA PHE A 71 15.42 -11.90 -6.83
C PHE A 71 15.06 -12.48 -8.20
N ALA A 72 14.84 -13.79 -8.27
CA ALA A 72 14.27 -14.44 -9.44
C ALA A 72 12.81 -14.03 -9.67
N ALA A 73 12.07 -13.62 -8.63
CA ALA A 73 10.74 -13.04 -8.74
C ALA A 73 10.67 -11.76 -9.60
N GLN A 74 11.76 -10.97 -9.65
CA GLN A 74 11.84 -9.76 -10.47
C GLN A 74 11.95 -10.12 -11.96
N THR A 75 11.00 -9.66 -12.78
CA THR A 75 10.98 -9.97 -14.22
C THR A 75 11.74 -8.95 -15.06
N ARG A 76 11.94 -7.73 -14.54
CA ARG A 76 12.42 -6.53 -15.27
C ARG A 76 11.53 -6.11 -16.44
N THR A 77 10.28 -6.58 -16.46
CA THR A 77 9.26 -6.06 -17.35
C THR A 77 8.51 -4.99 -16.57
N PHE A 78 8.31 -3.82 -17.17
CA PHE A 78 7.66 -2.69 -16.50
C PHE A 78 6.34 -2.37 -17.21
N GLY A 79 5.34 -1.94 -16.44
CA GLY A 79 4.04 -1.51 -16.95
C GLY A 79 4.15 -0.34 -17.92
N GLY A 80 3.33 -0.37 -18.97
CA GLY A 80 3.13 0.71 -19.93
C GLY A 80 2.01 1.67 -19.51
N ASN A 81 1.63 2.57 -20.42
CA ASN A 81 0.50 3.49 -20.26
C ASN A 81 -0.83 2.82 -20.68
N TYR A 82 -1.19 1.70 -20.05
CA TYR A 82 -2.51 1.07 -20.25
C TYR A 82 -3.37 1.23 -18.99
N SER A 83 -4.69 1.18 -19.13
CA SER A 83 -5.65 1.58 -18.08
C SER A 83 -5.56 0.77 -16.77
N GLU A 84 -4.98 -0.43 -16.80
CA GLU A 84 -4.83 -1.31 -15.64
C GLU A 84 -3.37 -1.49 -15.21
N GLU A 85 -2.41 -0.89 -15.93
CA GLU A 85 -0.99 -0.98 -15.62
C GLU A 85 -0.51 0.31 -14.98
N MET A 86 0.12 0.20 -13.80
CA MET A 86 0.89 1.29 -13.23
C MET A 86 2.10 1.61 -14.12
N LEU A 87 2.18 2.83 -14.64
CA LEU A 87 3.27 3.26 -15.49
C LEU A 87 4.60 3.14 -14.74
N GLY A 88 5.53 2.37 -15.28
CA GLY A 88 6.88 2.26 -14.73
C GLY A 88 7.03 1.34 -13.53
N ASP A 89 5.95 0.69 -13.07
CA ASP A 89 6.05 -0.32 -12.02
C ASP A 89 6.48 -1.68 -12.57
N GLU A 90 7.26 -2.43 -11.80
CA GLU A 90 7.80 -3.72 -12.23
C GLU A 90 6.74 -4.82 -12.12
N TRP A 91 6.60 -5.63 -13.17
CA TRP A 91 5.92 -6.91 -13.11
C TRP A 91 6.78 -7.93 -12.36
N ILE A 92 6.17 -8.62 -11.41
CA ILE A 92 6.78 -9.63 -10.55
C ILE A 92 6.11 -10.97 -10.84
N THR A 93 6.88 -12.04 -10.88
CA THR A 93 6.36 -13.41 -10.96
C THR A 93 6.33 -14.06 -9.58
N ASN A 94 5.18 -14.64 -9.22
CA ASN A 94 5.04 -15.42 -7.99
C ASN A 94 5.49 -16.89 -8.15
N GLU A 95 5.87 -17.32 -9.36
CA GLU A 95 6.34 -18.69 -9.64
C GLU A 95 7.78 -18.92 -9.17
N ALA A 96 8.52 -17.84 -8.89
CA ALA A 96 9.89 -17.94 -8.44
C ALA A 96 9.95 -18.47 -7.00
N SER A 97 10.87 -19.41 -6.75
CA SER A 97 11.04 -20.00 -5.41
C SER A 97 11.45 -18.99 -4.33
N ASP A 98 11.92 -17.80 -4.72
CA ASP A 98 12.29 -16.70 -3.82
C ASP A 98 11.23 -15.60 -3.73
N PHE A 99 10.04 -15.79 -4.32
CA PHE A 99 8.91 -14.86 -4.21
C PHE A 99 8.56 -14.52 -2.75
N PRO A 100 8.52 -15.47 -1.78
CA PRO A 100 8.26 -15.11 -0.39
C PRO A 100 9.33 -14.16 0.21
N ALA A 101 10.59 -14.36 -0.15
CA ALA A 101 11.67 -13.47 0.30
C ALA A 101 11.60 -12.10 -0.39
N TYR A 102 11.16 -12.06 -1.65
CA TYR A 102 10.87 -10.82 -2.36
C TYR A 102 9.74 -10.05 -1.67
N VAL A 103 8.59 -10.69 -1.39
CA VAL A 103 7.47 -10.07 -0.65
C VAL A 103 7.93 -9.51 0.69
N ALA A 104 8.68 -10.28 1.49
CA ALA A 104 9.22 -9.80 2.77
C ALA A 104 10.15 -8.58 2.63
N SER A 105 10.88 -8.48 1.52
CA SER A 105 11.77 -7.35 1.23
C SER A 105 11.04 -6.06 0.86
N GLN A 106 9.77 -6.15 0.44
CA GLN A 106 8.93 -4.99 0.07
C GLN A 106 8.16 -4.40 1.26
N ALA A 107 8.35 -4.93 2.48
CA ALA A 107 7.64 -4.44 3.66
C ALA A 107 7.92 -2.95 3.92
N PRO A 108 6.90 -2.07 4.00
CA PRO A 108 7.07 -0.63 4.22
C PRO A 108 7.39 -0.32 5.70
N ARG A 109 8.60 -0.66 6.13
CA ARG A 109 9.05 -0.57 7.54
C ARG A 109 9.07 0.86 8.12
N ASN A 110 8.88 1.87 7.30
CA ASN A 110 8.77 3.28 7.68
C ASN A 110 7.35 3.68 8.11
N LEU A 111 6.32 2.87 7.82
CA LEU A 111 4.95 3.17 8.22
C LEU A 111 4.71 2.89 9.71
N PRO A 112 3.82 3.65 10.38
CA PRO A 112 3.44 3.37 11.74
C PRO A 112 2.65 2.05 11.81
N VAL A 113 3.03 1.17 12.74
CA VAL A 113 2.32 -0.09 13.00
C VAL A 113 2.01 -0.24 14.49
N PRO A 114 0.92 -0.91 14.87
CA PRO A 114 0.68 -1.22 16.27
C PRO A 114 1.76 -2.17 16.80
N GLU A 115 2.01 -2.16 18.11
CA GLU A 115 3.07 -2.98 18.73
C GLU A 115 2.87 -4.49 18.48
N SER A 116 1.62 -4.92 18.31
CA SER A 116 1.23 -6.29 18.00
C SER A 116 1.46 -6.70 16.53
N PHE A 117 1.86 -5.79 15.65
CA PHE A 117 1.99 -6.10 14.22
C PHE A 117 3.18 -7.02 13.94
N ASP A 118 2.90 -8.19 13.37
CA ASP A 118 3.91 -9.17 12.97
C ASP A 118 4.14 -9.11 11.46
N TRP A 119 5.30 -8.58 11.07
CA TRP A 119 5.71 -8.45 9.68
C TRP A 119 5.94 -9.79 8.97
N ASP A 120 6.38 -10.82 9.69
CA ASP A 120 6.61 -12.14 9.10
C ASP A 120 5.26 -12.82 8.83
N ALA A 121 4.30 -12.67 9.76
CA ALA A 121 2.93 -13.12 9.55
C ALA A 121 2.26 -12.37 8.38
N ALA A 122 2.40 -11.04 8.32
CA ALA A 122 1.89 -10.24 7.22
C ALA A 122 2.49 -10.68 5.86
N SER A 123 3.80 -10.89 5.80
CA SER A 123 4.47 -11.38 4.58
C SER A 123 3.91 -12.75 4.15
N ALA A 124 3.71 -13.67 5.10
CA ALA A 124 3.16 -14.98 4.83
C ALA A 124 1.71 -14.93 4.35
N GLU A 125 0.89 -14.04 4.92
CA GLU A 125 -0.48 -13.81 4.49
C GLU A 125 -0.53 -13.31 3.04
N ILE A 126 0.29 -12.31 2.69
CA ILE A 126 0.38 -11.78 1.32
C ILE A 126 0.77 -12.89 0.35
N VAL A 127 1.81 -13.67 0.66
CA VAL A 127 2.23 -14.81 -0.16
C VAL A 127 1.09 -15.81 -0.38
N SER A 128 0.27 -16.05 0.66
CA SER A 128 -0.86 -16.98 0.58
C SER A 128 -2.00 -16.52 -0.35
N ARG A 129 -2.08 -15.22 -0.69
CA ARG A 129 -3.04 -14.68 -1.67
C ARG A 129 -2.65 -15.02 -3.11
N TYR A 130 -1.36 -15.26 -3.35
CA TYR A 130 -0.79 -15.48 -4.68
C TYR A 130 -0.39 -16.94 -4.89
N VAL A 131 -1.33 -17.88 -4.70
CA VAL A 131 -1.07 -19.33 -4.83
C VAL A 131 -1.05 -19.81 -6.28
N GLU A 132 -1.82 -19.17 -7.16
CA GLU A 132 -1.88 -19.55 -8.58
C GLU A 132 -0.77 -18.84 -9.36
N PRO A 133 -0.03 -19.55 -10.22
CA PRO A 133 0.98 -18.97 -11.11
C PRO A 133 0.46 -17.75 -11.88
N SER A 134 1.06 -16.59 -11.64
CA SER A 134 0.66 -15.32 -12.25
C SER A 134 1.80 -14.30 -12.27
N GLN A 135 1.52 -13.17 -12.92
CA GLN A 135 2.32 -11.95 -12.78
C GLN A 135 1.45 -10.89 -12.13
N LEU A 136 2.06 -10.10 -11.26
CA LEU A 136 1.44 -8.99 -10.56
C LEU A 136 2.39 -7.79 -10.60
N GLN A 137 1.86 -6.58 -10.50
CA GLN A 137 2.69 -5.39 -10.31
C GLN A 137 3.20 -5.32 -8.87
N ARG A 138 4.44 -4.86 -8.68
CA ARG A 138 5.07 -4.70 -7.36
C ARG A 138 4.19 -3.87 -6.42
N ILE A 139 3.54 -2.82 -6.93
CA ILE A 139 2.70 -1.93 -6.12
C ILE A 139 1.55 -2.66 -5.42
N HIS A 140 1.08 -3.81 -5.95
CA HIS A 140 0.07 -4.61 -5.28
C HIS A 140 0.58 -5.25 -3.98
N ILE A 141 1.87 -5.62 -3.92
CA ILE A 141 2.48 -6.16 -2.68
C ILE A 141 2.57 -5.06 -1.62
N GLU A 142 2.93 -3.85 -2.02
CA GLU A 142 3.02 -2.70 -1.14
C GLU A 142 1.63 -2.28 -0.62
N SER A 143 0.65 -2.17 -1.51
CA SER A 143 -0.76 -1.93 -1.16
C SER A 143 -1.33 -3.03 -0.25
N ASP A 144 -0.96 -4.29 -0.46
CA ASP A 144 -1.34 -5.40 0.43
C ASP A 144 -0.77 -5.22 1.86
N TYR A 145 0.49 -4.79 2.01
CA TYR A 145 1.05 -4.49 3.33
C TYR A 145 0.31 -3.34 3.99
N GLU A 146 0.09 -2.26 3.27
CA GLU A 146 -0.63 -1.09 3.78
C GLU A 146 -2.05 -1.45 4.23
N ARG A 147 -2.75 -2.29 3.46
CA ARG A 147 -4.04 -2.84 3.85
C ARG A 147 -3.97 -3.67 5.13
N LEU A 148 -2.94 -4.51 5.30
CA LEU A 148 -2.76 -5.27 6.53
C LEU A 148 -2.46 -4.37 7.75
N ILE A 149 -1.67 -3.31 7.56
CA ILE A 149 -1.39 -2.32 8.60
C ILE A 149 -2.68 -1.56 8.97
N TRP A 150 -3.48 -1.17 7.97
CA TRP A 150 -4.79 -0.56 8.16
C TRP A 150 -5.72 -1.45 9.00
N ILE A 151 -5.85 -2.73 8.65
CA ILE A 151 -6.63 -3.73 9.40
C ILE A 151 -6.11 -3.87 10.83
N ALA A 152 -4.79 -3.86 11.03
CA ALA A 152 -4.20 -3.96 12.36
C ALA A 152 -4.50 -2.74 13.23
N TRP A 153 -4.53 -1.53 12.66
CA TRP A 153 -4.94 -0.32 13.38
C TRP A 153 -6.44 -0.30 13.73
N ILE A 154 -7.31 -0.84 12.85
CA ILE A 154 -8.73 -1.05 13.18
C ILE A 154 -8.86 -1.99 14.38
N ALA A 155 -8.16 -3.13 14.37
CA ALA A 155 -8.17 -4.08 15.48
C ALA A 155 -7.65 -3.48 16.79
N GLU A 156 -6.55 -2.74 16.73
CA GLU A 156 -5.96 -2.03 17.88
C GLU A 156 -6.95 -1.01 18.46
N TRP A 157 -7.65 -0.26 17.61
CA TRP A 157 -8.68 0.68 18.07
C TRP A 157 -9.81 -0.05 18.80
N LEU A 158 -10.29 -1.19 18.26
CA LEU A 158 -11.38 -1.96 18.85
C LEU A 158 -10.98 -2.61 20.18
N ASP A 159 -9.74 -3.10 20.31
CA ASP A 159 -9.21 -3.62 21.57
C ASP A 159 -9.08 -2.50 22.61
N ALA A 160 -8.56 -1.34 22.19
CA ALA A 160 -8.47 -0.16 23.04
C ALA A 160 -9.86 0.30 23.51
N ASP A 161 -10.86 0.25 22.63
CA ASP A 161 -12.23 0.63 22.97
C ASP A 161 -12.85 -0.27 24.05
N ARG A 162 -12.73 -1.59 23.85
CA ARG A 162 -13.16 -2.59 24.84
C ARG A 162 -12.47 -2.44 26.19
N ALA A 163 -11.20 -2.05 26.18
CA ALA A 163 -10.42 -1.79 27.37
C ALA A 163 -10.69 -0.42 28.01
N ASN A 164 -11.50 0.44 27.37
CA ASN A 164 -11.66 1.85 27.72
C ASN A 164 -10.32 2.63 27.76
N ASP A 165 -9.37 2.25 26.90
CA ASP A 165 -8.06 2.91 26.78
C ASP A 165 -8.10 4.01 25.74
N GLU A 166 -8.33 5.24 26.21
CA GLU A 166 -8.45 6.42 25.34
C GLU A 166 -7.15 6.73 24.59
N VAL A 167 -5.99 6.55 25.24
CA VAL A 167 -4.69 6.86 24.62
C VAL A 167 -4.46 5.94 23.44
N ARG A 168 -4.68 4.63 23.61
CA ARG A 168 -4.54 3.66 22.51
C ARG A 168 -5.54 3.90 21.39
N ARG A 169 -6.81 4.23 21.70
CA ARG A 169 -7.80 4.62 20.67
C ARG A 169 -7.34 5.84 19.88
N THR A 170 -6.85 6.88 20.55
CA THR A 170 -6.36 8.09 19.89
C THR A 170 -5.15 7.78 19.02
N THR A 171 -4.17 7.02 19.50
CA THR A 171 -2.99 6.63 18.70
C THR A 171 -3.38 5.82 17.47
N ALA A 172 -4.27 4.83 17.62
CA ALA A 172 -4.73 4.04 16.49
C ALA A 172 -5.45 4.89 15.44
N PHE A 173 -6.32 5.80 15.89
CA PHE A 173 -7.02 6.71 15.00
C PHE A 173 -6.09 7.72 14.32
N GLU A 174 -5.09 8.25 15.02
CA GLU A 174 -4.08 9.14 14.42
C GLU A 174 -3.26 8.43 13.33
N ALA A 175 -2.94 7.15 13.49
CA ALA A 175 -2.32 6.35 12.44
C ALA A 175 -3.25 6.16 11.23
N MET A 176 -4.53 5.84 11.48
CA MET A 176 -5.56 5.72 10.44
C MET A 176 -5.79 7.01 9.66
N LEU A 177 -5.70 8.18 10.30
CA LEU A 177 -5.75 9.49 9.61
C LEU A 177 -4.60 9.71 8.62
N GLY A 178 -3.46 9.04 8.81
CA GLY A 178 -2.33 9.09 7.88
C GLY A 178 -2.46 8.11 6.71
N ALA A 179 -3.34 7.11 6.82
CA ALA A 179 -3.42 6.01 5.87
C ALA A 179 -3.73 6.44 4.43
N PRO A 180 -4.65 7.38 4.16
CA PRO A 180 -4.91 7.85 2.79
C PRO A 180 -3.72 8.47 2.06
N ALA A 181 -2.60 8.72 2.74
CA ALA A 181 -1.38 9.26 2.14
C ALA A 181 -0.24 8.22 2.03
N TRP A 182 -0.49 6.96 2.40
CA TRP A 182 0.47 5.89 2.19
C TRP A 182 0.62 5.60 0.69
N GLU A 183 1.81 5.15 0.28
CA GLU A 183 2.23 5.11 -1.13
C GLU A 183 1.46 4.04 -1.90
N GLY A 184 1.33 2.84 -1.34
CA GLY A 184 0.53 1.76 -1.89
C GLY A 184 -0.92 2.17 -2.14
N PHE A 185 -1.58 2.77 -1.17
CA PHE A 185 -2.93 3.32 -1.33
C PHE A 185 -2.94 4.43 -2.38
N THR A 186 -2.02 5.39 -2.35
CA THR A 186 -2.01 6.51 -3.31
C THR A 186 -1.81 6.05 -4.75
N GLU A 187 -0.89 5.12 -4.99
CA GLU A 187 -0.59 4.64 -6.34
C GLU A 187 -1.63 3.63 -6.82
N SER A 188 -2.17 2.77 -5.95
CA SER A 188 -3.18 1.77 -6.34
C SER A 188 -4.62 2.26 -6.26
N ASP A 189 -4.85 3.47 -5.76
CA ASP A 189 -6.17 4.10 -5.69
C ASP A 189 -6.63 4.49 -7.08
N GLY A 190 -7.24 3.54 -7.79
CA GLY A 190 -8.03 3.76 -9.01
C GLY A 190 -9.27 4.65 -8.79
N GLY A 191 -9.25 5.52 -7.78
CA GLY A 191 -10.21 6.57 -7.47
C GLY A 191 -11.13 6.32 -6.28
N GLY A 192 -11.23 5.11 -5.73
CA GLY A 192 -12.25 4.84 -4.72
C GLY A 192 -11.74 4.75 -3.28
N ILE A 193 -10.58 4.15 -3.07
CA ILE A 193 -10.14 3.67 -1.76
C ILE A 193 -9.89 4.83 -0.82
N ARG A 194 -9.13 5.85 -1.24
CA ARG A 194 -8.77 6.98 -0.37
C ARG A 194 -10.00 7.79 0.03
N MET A 195 -10.96 7.99 -0.89
CA MET A 195 -12.22 8.67 -0.57
C MET A 195 -13.08 7.86 0.39
N LEU A 196 -13.23 6.55 0.20
CA LEU A 196 -13.99 5.70 1.13
C LEU A 196 -13.40 5.70 2.55
N ILE A 197 -12.06 5.69 2.65
CA ILE A 197 -11.38 5.85 3.94
C ILE A 197 -11.73 7.21 4.55
N TRP A 198 -11.57 8.31 3.80
CA TRP A 198 -11.84 9.64 4.32
C TRP A 198 -13.30 9.87 4.73
N VAL A 199 -14.27 9.39 3.95
CA VAL A 199 -15.70 9.43 4.31
C VAL A 199 -15.92 8.72 5.65
N SER A 200 -15.34 7.54 5.83
CA SER A 200 -15.45 6.79 7.08
C SER A 200 -14.82 7.53 8.26
N LEU A 201 -13.62 8.11 8.07
CA LEU A 201 -12.93 8.89 9.10
C LEU A 201 -13.68 10.19 9.45
N LEU A 202 -14.35 10.83 8.49
CA LEU A 202 -15.21 11.98 8.73
C LEU A 202 -16.42 11.61 9.57
N ARG A 203 -17.11 10.50 9.23
CA ARG A 203 -18.23 9.96 10.02
C ARG A 203 -17.80 9.66 11.45
N TYR A 204 -16.61 9.06 11.63
CA TYR A 204 -16.02 8.87 12.96
C TYR A 204 -15.83 10.21 13.70
N ALA A 205 -15.23 11.21 13.04
CA ALA A 205 -14.90 12.48 13.67
C ALA A 205 -16.14 13.25 14.13
N GLN A 206 -17.22 13.20 13.36
CA GLN A 206 -18.50 13.85 13.66
C GLN A 206 -19.35 13.08 14.69
N GLY A 207 -19.13 11.77 14.80
CA GLY A 207 -19.95 10.90 15.62
C GLY A 207 -19.68 11.02 17.13
N ASP A 208 -20.70 10.66 17.92
CA ASP A 208 -20.54 10.40 19.34
C ASP A 208 -19.75 9.09 19.62
N ALA A 209 -19.56 8.72 20.89
CA ALA A 209 -18.79 7.53 21.25
C ALA A 209 -19.36 6.22 20.65
N ARG A 210 -20.69 6.12 20.55
CA ARG A 210 -21.36 4.94 19.98
C ARG A 210 -21.20 4.93 18.47
N GLU A 211 -21.44 6.06 17.82
CA GLU A 211 -21.30 6.20 16.37
C GLU A 211 -19.87 5.94 15.91
N ARG A 212 -18.86 6.42 16.67
CA ARG A 212 -17.45 6.10 16.44
C ARG A 212 -17.18 4.60 16.44
N THR A 213 -17.70 3.90 17.45
CA THR A 213 -17.57 2.44 17.55
C THR A 213 -18.24 1.75 16.36
N GLU A 214 -19.42 2.21 15.97
CA GLU A 214 -20.15 1.68 14.82
C GLU A 214 -19.38 1.85 13.52
N VAL A 215 -18.75 3.01 13.30
CA VAL A 215 -17.91 3.28 12.13
C VAL A 215 -16.69 2.34 12.10
N ILE A 216 -15.96 2.19 13.21
CA ILE A 216 -14.77 1.31 13.22
C ILE A 216 -15.16 -0.16 13.04
N GLN A 217 -16.29 -0.60 13.61
CA GLN A 217 -16.84 -1.93 13.36
C GLN A 217 -17.27 -2.12 11.89
N THR A 218 -17.77 -1.06 11.25
CA THR A 218 -18.11 -1.07 9.82
C THR A 218 -16.86 -1.27 8.96
N LEU A 219 -15.79 -0.54 9.27
CA LEU A 219 -14.49 -0.71 8.60
C LEU A 219 -13.94 -2.13 8.80
N TRP A 220 -14.05 -2.68 10.01
CA TRP A 220 -13.66 -4.08 10.26
C TRP A 220 -14.45 -5.07 9.38
N GLN A 221 -15.78 -4.90 9.30
CA GLN A 221 -16.63 -5.74 8.46
C GLN A 221 -16.31 -5.58 6.97
N GLN A 222 -16.06 -4.36 6.52
CA GLN A 222 -15.68 -4.09 5.13
C GLN A 222 -14.37 -4.79 4.77
N GLU A 223 -13.36 -4.73 5.62
CA GLU A 223 -12.03 -5.27 5.32
C GLU A 223 -11.95 -6.80 5.38
N ARG A 224 -12.64 -7.41 6.35
CA ARG A 224 -12.65 -8.87 6.51
C ARG A 224 -13.78 -9.55 5.73
N GLY A 225 -14.66 -8.76 5.13
CA GLY A 225 -15.86 -9.22 4.44
C GLY A 225 -16.97 -9.62 5.41
N PRO A 226 -18.24 -9.67 4.95
CA PRO A 226 -19.29 -10.28 5.75
C PRO A 226 -18.99 -11.77 5.93
N ALA A 227 -19.55 -12.39 6.97
CA ALA A 227 -19.73 -13.83 6.96
C ALA A 227 -20.49 -14.20 5.67
N LYS A 228 -19.83 -14.82 4.68
CA LYS A 228 -20.52 -15.20 3.44
C LYS A 228 -21.70 -16.09 3.84
N ILE A 229 -22.87 -15.88 3.22
CA ILE A 229 -24.06 -16.67 3.53
C ILE A 229 -23.73 -18.16 3.29
N GLY A 230 -23.71 -18.94 4.37
CA GLY A 230 -23.41 -20.38 4.35
C GLY A 230 -21.96 -20.76 4.65
N GLU A 231 -21.04 -19.80 4.80
CA GLU A 231 -19.68 -20.03 5.30
C GLU A 231 -19.61 -19.62 6.78
N ALA A 232 -18.87 -20.41 7.58
CA ALA A 232 -18.55 -19.97 8.93
C ALA A 232 -17.61 -18.76 8.81
N PRO A 233 -17.88 -17.63 9.50
CA PRO A 233 -16.95 -16.52 9.51
C PRO A 233 -15.58 -16.97 10.04
N GLU A 234 -14.53 -16.35 9.50
CA GLU A 234 -13.17 -16.59 9.95
C GLU A 234 -13.07 -16.31 11.47
N PRO A 235 -12.31 -17.12 12.24
CA PRO A 235 -12.18 -16.93 13.69
C PRO A 235 -11.74 -15.52 14.09
N GLU A 236 -10.90 -14.88 13.27
CA GLU A 236 -10.45 -13.51 13.48
C GLU A 236 -11.59 -12.49 13.31
N PHE A 237 -12.47 -12.67 12.32
CA PHE A 237 -13.63 -11.81 12.14
C PHE A 237 -14.52 -11.83 13.40
N LEU A 238 -14.76 -13.04 13.93
CA LEU A 238 -15.56 -13.25 15.13
C LEU A 238 -14.98 -12.61 16.39
N LEU A 239 -13.67 -12.32 16.42
CA LEU A 239 -13.04 -11.69 17.58
C LEU A 239 -13.61 -10.29 17.83
N TYR A 240 -13.90 -9.55 16.76
CA TYR A 240 -14.39 -8.18 16.86
C TYR A 240 -15.88 -8.01 16.55
N TRP A 241 -16.48 -9.01 15.91
CA TRP A 241 -17.90 -9.02 15.58
C TRP A 241 -18.81 -8.90 16.81
N ASP A 242 -19.73 -7.95 16.79
CA ASP A 242 -20.71 -7.71 17.86
C ASP A 242 -22.10 -8.27 17.54
N GLY A 243 -22.26 -8.97 16.40
CA GLY A 243 -23.55 -9.52 15.97
C GLY A 243 -24.39 -8.59 15.09
N VAL A 244 -23.94 -7.37 14.80
CA VAL A 244 -24.71 -6.40 14.02
C VAL A 244 -24.19 -6.31 12.59
N ASP A 245 -25.04 -6.67 11.62
CA ASP A 245 -24.77 -6.48 10.20
C ASP A 245 -24.78 -5.00 9.80
N ARG A 246 -23.65 -4.52 9.29
CA ARG A 246 -23.44 -3.13 8.86
C ARG A 246 -23.38 -2.99 7.34
N GLN A 247 -23.87 -3.98 6.58
CA GLN A 247 -23.86 -3.94 5.12
C GLN A 247 -24.57 -2.69 4.56
N ASP A 248 -25.63 -2.21 5.20
CA ASP A 248 -26.30 -0.97 4.79
C ASP A 248 -25.38 0.24 4.92
N LEU A 249 -24.62 0.37 6.02
CA LEU A 249 -23.69 1.48 6.20
C LEU A 249 -22.49 1.40 5.24
N ILE A 250 -22.02 0.18 4.95
CA ILE A 250 -21.00 -0.07 3.92
C ILE A 250 -21.52 0.39 2.56
N ASN A 251 -22.75 -0.01 2.19
CA ASN A 251 -23.38 0.38 0.93
C ASN A 251 -23.57 1.90 0.87
N ASP A 252 -23.96 2.55 1.97
CA ASP A 252 -24.09 4.00 2.03
C ASP A 252 -22.75 4.70 1.78
N THR A 253 -21.64 4.21 2.33
CA THR A 253 -20.30 4.74 2.04
C THR A 253 -19.94 4.54 0.56
N LEU A 254 -20.23 3.37 -0.01
CA LEU A 254 -19.99 3.09 -1.43
C LEU A 254 -20.84 3.99 -2.35
N ASN A 255 -22.10 4.21 -2.00
CA ASN A 255 -23.01 5.08 -2.74
C ASN A 255 -22.53 6.55 -2.75
N GLU A 256 -21.84 7.02 -1.71
CA GLU A 256 -21.22 8.36 -1.70
C GLU A 256 -20.12 8.47 -2.76
N TRP A 257 -19.27 7.44 -2.90
CA TRP A 257 -18.28 7.38 -3.97
C TRP A 257 -18.94 7.30 -5.36
N GLU A 258 -19.93 6.42 -5.53
CA GLU A 258 -20.65 6.28 -6.80
C GLU A 258 -21.33 7.59 -7.23
N GLY A 259 -21.99 8.27 -6.30
CA GLY A 259 -22.61 9.57 -6.56
C GLY A 259 -21.59 10.67 -6.90
N PHE A 260 -20.37 10.59 -6.38
CA PHE A 260 -19.28 11.50 -6.75
C PHE A 260 -18.83 11.29 -8.20
N ILE A 261 -18.70 10.04 -8.65
CA ILE A 261 -18.22 9.75 -10.02
C ILE A 261 -19.30 9.79 -11.11
N GLU A 262 -20.57 9.60 -10.75
CA GLU A 262 -21.70 9.56 -11.70
C GLU A 262 -21.68 10.68 -12.75
N PRO A 263 -21.37 11.95 -12.42
CA PRO A 263 -21.38 13.04 -13.40
C PRO A 263 -20.30 12.94 -14.49
N TYR A 264 -19.23 12.17 -14.29
CA TYR A 264 -18.05 12.19 -15.16
C TYR A 264 -18.13 11.17 -16.30
N GLY A 265 -18.94 10.11 -16.16
CA GLY A 265 -19.25 9.11 -17.20
C GLY A 265 -18.09 8.21 -17.66
N VAL A 266 -16.85 8.72 -17.69
CA VAL A 266 -15.61 8.00 -18.02
C VAL A 266 -14.52 8.36 -17.01
N LEU A 267 -13.86 7.35 -16.47
CA LEU A 267 -12.79 7.45 -15.46
C LEU A 267 -11.42 7.11 -16.05
N ASP A 268 -11.06 7.70 -17.19
CA ASP A 268 -9.71 7.60 -17.73
C ASP A 268 -8.78 8.67 -17.12
N GLN A 269 -7.46 8.50 -17.20
CA GLN A 269 -6.47 9.41 -16.58
C GLN A 269 -6.56 10.87 -17.06
N GLU A 270 -7.17 11.13 -18.23
CA GLU A 270 -7.35 12.48 -18.78
C GLU A 270 -8.68 13.11 -18.33
N SER A 271 -9.54 12.33 -17.69
CA SER A 271 -10.84 12.76 -17.21
C SER A 271 -10.69 13.85 -16.14
N PRO A 272 -11.52 14.92 -16.20
CA PRO A 272 -11.53 15.96 -15.17
C PRO A 272 -11.95 15.44 -13.79
N VAL A 273 -12.42 14.19 -13.70
CA VAL A 273 -12.75 13.52 -12.44
C VAL A 273 -11.56 13.52 -11.47
N TRP A 274 -10.32 13.34 -11.94
CA TRP A 274 -9.15 13.23 -11.05
C TRP A 274 -8.80 14.54 -10.37
N GLU A 275 -8.96 15.67 -11.07
CA GLU A 275 -8.77 16.99 -10.46
C GLU A 275 -9.88 17.28 -9.43
N ALA A 276 -11.11 16.87 -9.72
CA ALA A 276 -12.21 16.97 -8.77
C ALA A 276 -12.02 16.03 -7.56
N TYR A 277 -11.47 14.84 -7.80
CA TYR A 277 -11.21 13.82 -6.80
C TYR A 277 -10.16 14.30 -5.80
N GLU A 278 -9.03 14.79 -6.27
CA GLU A 278 -7.99 15.33 -5.38
C GLU A 278 -8.48 16.55 -4.58
N ARG A 279 -9.31 17.42 -5.18
CA ARG A 279 -9.97 18.49 -4.42
C ARG A 279 -10.90 17.95 -3.34
N GLU A 280 -11.62 16.88 -3.64
CA GLU A 280 -12.56 16.26 -2.71
C GLU A 280 -11.81 15.59 -1.55
N LEU A 281 -10.70 14.90 -1.80
CA LEU A 281 -9.84 14.35 -0.76
C LEU A 281 -9.31 15.44 0.18
N VAL A 282 -8.84 16.57 -0.37
CA VAL A 282 -8.39 17.73 0.42
C VAL A 282 -9.53 18.31 1.26
N ARG A 283 -10.75 18.39 0.70
CA ARG A 283 -11.94 18.84 1.44
C ARG A 283 -12.26 17.92 2.60
N LEU A 284 -12.35 16.60 2.35
CA LEU A 284 -12.67 15.60 3.36
C LEU A 284 -11.63 15.54 4.47
N GLU A 285 -10.34 15.63 4.13
CA GLU A 285 -9.27 15.72 5.13
C GLU A 285 -9.45 16.95 6.02
N ALA A 286 -9.67 18.12 5.43
CA ALA A 286 -9.84 19.37 6.18
C ALA A 286 -11.05 19.31 7.12
N GLU A 287 -12.19 18.80 6.64
CA GLU A 287 -13.40 18.63 7.45
C GLU A 287 -13.21 17.62 8.58
N THR A 288 -12.53 16.51 8.30
CA THR A 288 -12.22 15.48 9.32
C THR A 288 -11.36 16.09 10.43
N ARG A 289 -10.30 16.82 10.07
CA ARG A 289 -9.42 17.48 11.04
C ARG A 289 -10.13 18.58 11.83
N ALA A 290 -11.02 19.35 11.19
CA ALA A 290 -11.82 20.37 11.86
C ALA A 290 -12.76 19.76 12.91
N ALA A 291 -13.50 18.71 12.54
CA ALA A 291 -14.43 18.01 13.44
C ALA A 291 -13.72 17.42 14.68
N LEU A 292 -12.48 16.92 14.52
CA LEU A 292 -11.66 16.44 15.63
C LEU A 292 -11.14 17.57 16.53
N GLY A 293 -10.86 18.75 15.95
CA GLY A 293 -10.42 19.92 16.69
C GLY A 293 -11.50 20.49 17.60
N ASP A 294 -12.75 20.48 17.15
CA ASP A 294 -13.91 20.92 17.93
C ASP A 294 -14.27 19.94 19.08
N ALA A 295 -13.76 18.70 19.03
CA ALA A 295 -14.03 17.67 20.03
C ALA A 295 -13.02 17.63 21.20
N ARG A 296 -11.93 18.40 21.15
CA ARG A 296 -10.88 18.48 22.20
C ARG A 296 -11.08 19.67 23.13
#